data_AF-A0A439DIG5-F1
#
_entry.id   AF-A0A439DIG5-F1
#
_cell.length_a   1.000
_cell.length_b   1.000
_cell.length_c   1.000
_cell.angle_alpha   90.00
_cell.angle_beta   90.00
_cell.angle_gamma   90.00
#
_symmetry.space_group_name_H-M   'P 1'
#
loop_
_entity.id
_entity.type
_entity.pdbx_description
1 polymer ?
#
loop_
_entity_poly.entity_id
_entity_poly.type
_entity_poly.pdbx_seq_one_letter_code
_entity_poly.pdbx_strand_id
1 'polypeptide(L)'
;MVRTSVLSDAMNSINNADRMGKRQVLIRPASKVTVEFLNIMQKNGYIGDLNKCGVISPRYNIKISEVEKWVTKLLPARQFGHIVLTTSAGVMDHNTARRKHVSGKILGFFY
;
A
#
# COMPACT_ATOMS: atom_id res chain seq x y z
N MET A 1 19.46 8.98 -14.41
CA MET A 1 19.02 8.35 -13.14
C MET A 1 18.14 7.16 -13.48
N VAL A 2 18.42 5.97 -12.93
CA VAL A 2 17.69 4.72 -13.25
C VAL A 2 16.48 4.57 -12.32
N ARG A 3 15.30 4.23 -12.87
CA ARG A 3 14.09 3.98 -12.07
C ARG A 3 14.21 2.65 -11.35
N THR A 4 14.18 2.67 -10.03
CA THR A 4 14.34 1.46 -9.19
C THR A 4 13.01 0.81 -8.82
N SER A 5 11.93 1.58 -8.63
CA SER A 5 10.60 1.05 -8.30
C SER A 5 9.47 1.95 -8.80
N VAL A 6 8.74 1.46 -9.81
CA VAL A 6 7.57 2.14 -10.39
C VAL A 6 6.48 2.42 -9.34
N LEU A 7 6.30 1.52 -8.38
CA LEU A 7 5.33 1.71 -7.30
C LEU A 7 5.76 2.83 -6.34
N SER A 8 7.06 2.91 -6.03
CA SER A 8 7.59 3.97 -5.15
C SER A 8 7.43 5.34 -5.79
N ASP A 9 7.72 5.46 -7.08
CA ASP A 9 7.57 6.71 -7.84
C ASP A 9 6.10 7.16 -7.88
N ALA A 10 5.17 6.21 -8.05
CA ALA A 10 3.74 6.47 -8.03
C ALA A 10 3.25 6.97 -6.65
N MET A 11 3.59 6.27 -5.56
CA MET A 11 3.18 6.65 -4.21
C MET A 11 3.76 8.01 -3.80
N ASN A 12 5.02 8.28 -4.14
CA ASN A 12 5.64 9.58 -3.87
C ASN A 12 4.95 10.71 -4.64
N SER A 13 4.55 10.47 -5.88
CA SER A 13 3.81 11.44 -6.69
C SER A 13 2.43 11.76 -6.10
N ILE A 14 1.75 10.74 -5.55
CA ILE A 14 0.46 10.89 -4.84
C ILE A 14 0.64 11.71 -3.57
N ASN A 15 1.55 11.33 -2.68
CA ASN A 15 1.79 12.05 -1.42
C ASN A 15 2.16 13.52 -1.65
N ASN A 16 3.00 13.79 -2.66
CA ASN A 16 3.40 15.15 -2.96
C ASN A 16 2.24 15.98 -3.49
N ALA A 17 1.38 15.40 -4.32
CA ALA A 17 0.22 16.09 -4.86
C ALA A 17 -0.87 16.35 -3.81
N ASP A 18 -1.10 15.38 -2.93
CA ASP A 18 -2.00 15.50 -1.79
C ASP A 18 -1.55 16.61 -0.84
N ARG A 19 -0.25 16.60 -0.46
CA ARG A 19 0.35 17.70 0.33
C ARG A 19 0.26 19.06 -0.34
N MET A 20 0.22 19.10 -1.68
CA MET A 20 0.03 20.32 -2.46
C MET A 20 -1.45 20.70 -2.67
N GLY A 21 -2.40 19.91 -2.18
CA GLY A 21 -3.84 20.13 -2.36
C GLY A 21 -4.34 19.93 -3.80
N LYS A 22 -3.62 19.15 -4.62
CA LYS A 22 -4.03 18.89 -6.01
C LYS A 22 -5.18 17.89 -6.04
N ARG A 23 -6.22 18.21 -6.81
CA ARG A 23 -7.40 17.34 -7.01
C ARG A 23 -7.12 16.08 -7.84
N GLN A 24 -6.01 16.02 -8.57
CA GLN A 24 -5.70 14.92 -9.48
C GLN A 24 -4.19 14.72 -9.64
N VAL A 25 -3.81 13.46 -9.90
CA VAL A 25 -2.43 13.04 -10.16
C VAL A 25 -2.37 12.20 -11.42
N LEU A 26 -1.38 12.49 -12.27
CA LEU A 26 -1.03 11.65 -13.39
C LEU A 26 0.07 10.66 -12.98
N ILE A 27 -0.22 9.36 -13.02
CA ILE A 27 0.76 8.31 -12.71
C ILE A 27 1.27 7.72 -14.03
N ARG A 28 2.56 7.92 -14.32
CA ARG A 28 3.25 7.30 -15.46
C ARG A 28 4.71 6.97 -15.09
N PRO A 29 5.22 5.74 -15.33
CA PRO A 29 4.55 4.58 -15.92
C PRO A 29 3.62 3.86 -14.92
N ALA A 30 2.60 3.15 -15.42
CA ALA A 30 1.71 2.34 -14.59
C ALA A 30 2.05 0.85 -14.72
N SER A 31 2.25 0.17 -13.59
CA SER A 31 2.44 -1.29 -13.54
C SER A 31 1.17 -1.98 -13.03
N LYS A 32 0.98 -3.27 -13.35
CA LYS A 32 -0.15 -4.05 -12.83
C LYS A 32 -0.26 -3.98 -11.30
N VAL A 33 0.89 -4.05 -10.61
CA VAL A 33 0.96 -3.93 -9.15
C VAL A 33 0.52 -2.55 -8.67
N THR A 34 0.90 -1.48 -9.38
CA THR A 34 0.45 -0.11 -9.07
C THR A 34 -1.07 0.00 -9.20
N VAL A 35 -1.64 -0.55 -10.29
CA VAL A 35 -3.09 -0.52 -10.52
C VAL A 35 -3.84 -1.30 -9.45
N GLU A 36 -3.38 -2.52 -9.10
CA GLU A 36 -4.00 -3.31 -8.02
C GLU A 36 -3.91 -2.61 -6.66
N PHE A 37 -2.78 -1.97 -6.35
CA PHE A 37 -2.62 -1.20 -5.12
C PHE A 37 -3.62 -0.04 -5.05
N LEU A 38 -3.76 0.73 -6.13
CA LEU A 38 -4.71 1.85 -6.20
C LEU A 38 -6.16 1.38 -6.12
N ASN A 39 -6.49 0.23 -6.72
CA ASN A 39 -7.82 -0.38 -6.58
C ASN A 39 -8.13 -0.74 -5.11
N ILE A 40 -7.14 -1.19 -4.33
CA ILE A 40 -7.32 -1.46 -2.89
C ILE A 40 -7.51 -0.15 -2.13
N MET A 41 -6.75 0.90 -2.44
CA MET A 41 -6.96 2.23 -1.84
C MET A 41 -8.37 2.75 -2.12
N GLN A 42 -8.85 2.61 -3.37
CA GLN A 42 -10.21 3.01 -3.76
C GLN A 42 -11.28 2.24 -2.98
N LYS A 43 -11.14 0.91 -2.89
CA LYS A 43 -12.11 0.05 -2.17
C LYS A 43 -12.23 0.40 -0.69
N ASN A 44 -11.16 0.88 -0.07
CA ASN A 44 -11.15 1.30 1.33
C ASN A 44 -11.45 2.81 1.50
N GLY A 45 -11.77 3.54 0.43
CA GLY A 45 -12.18 4.95 0.49
C GLY A 45 -11.04 5.97 0.62
N TYR A 46 -9.79 5.60 0.38
CA TYR A 46 -8.62 6.49 0.57
C TYR A 46 -8.26 7.33 -0.67
N ILE A 47 -9.03 7.24 -1.77
CA ILE A 47 -8.86 8.15 -2.91
C ILE A 47 -9.69 9.41 -2.61
N GLY A 48 -9.06 10.43 -2.02
CA GLY A 48 -9.67 11.71 -1.66
C GLY A 48 -9.32 12.17 -0.25
N ASP A 49 -9.25 11.23 0.70
CA ASP A 49 -8.92 11.47 2.11
C ASP A 49 -7.67 10.67 2.52
N LEU A 50 -6.56 10.85 1.80
CA LEU A 50 -5.29 10.19 2.11
C LEU A 50 -4.46 11.06 3.05
N ASN A 51 -3.88 10.48 4.11
CA ASN A 51 -2.86 11.19 4.88
C ASN A 51 -1.45 10.85 4.40
N LYS A 52 -1.19 9.56 4.16
CA LYS A 52 0.11 9.06 3.71
C LYS A 52 0.00 7.69 3.08
N CYS A 53 0.60 7.52 1.90
CA CYS A 53 0.89 6.21 1.31
C CYS A 53 2.40 5.94 1.23
N GLY A 54 2.81 4.68 1.21
CA GLY A 54 4.23 4.34 1.19
C GLY A 54 4.48 2.93 0.71
N VAL A 55 5.63 2.74 0.07
CA VAL A 55 6.13 1.43 -0.35
C VAL A 55 7.20 0.98 0.63
N ILE A 56 7.20 -0.31 0.96
CA ILE A 56 8.24 -0.90 1.80
C ILE A 56 9.27 -1.58 0.90
N SER A 57 10.53 -1.17 1.06
CA SER A 57 11.67 -1.72 0.35
C SER A 57 12.79 -2.02 1.35
N PRO A 58 13.35 -3.24 1.35
CA PRO A 58 12.97 -4.40 0.53
C PRO A 58 11.62 -5.00 0.93
N ARG A 59 10.99 -5.77 0.04
CA ARG A 59 9.70 -6.43 0.30
C ARG A 59 9.91 -7.66 1.19
N TYR A 60 9.70 -7.49 2.50
CA TYR A 60 9.84 -8.56 3.49
C TYR A 60 8.74 -9.62 3.39
N ASN A 61 9.08 -10.89 3.61
CA ASN A 61 8.10 -11.96 3.82
C ASN A 61 7.45 -11.79 5.20
N ILE A 62 6.13 -11.91 5.27
CA ILE A 62 5.35 -11.80 6.50
C ILE A 62 4.56 -13.08 6.72
N LYS A 63 4.71 -13.66 7.91
CA LYS A 63 3.82 -14.73 8.41
C LYS A 63 2.57 -14.13 9.04
N ILE A 64 1.47 -14.88 9.05
CA ILE A 64 0.19 -14.43 9.63
C ILE A 64 0.35 -13.99 11.09
N SER A 65 1.18 -14.70 11.87
CA SER A 65 1.47 -14.38 13.27
C SER A 65 2.24 -13.06 13.47
N GLU A 66 2.90 -12.55 12.42
CA GLU A 66 3.71 -11.33 12.48
C GLU A 66 2.97 -10.10 11.98
N VAL A 67 1.77 -10.25 11.41
CA VAL A 67 0.99 -9.14 10.84
C VAL A 67 0.73 -8.05 11.89
N GLU A 68 0.37 -8.42 13.11
CA GLU A 68 0.12 -7.46 14.21
C GLU A 68 1.36 -6.62 14.58
N LYS A 69 2.55 -7.21 14.48
CA LYS A 69 3.82 -6.49 14.71
C LYS A 69 4.02 -5.41 13.64
N TRP A 70 3.69 -5.72 12.40
CA TRP A 70 3.78 -4.77 11.29
C TRP A 70 2.70 -3.70 11.32
N VAL A 71 1.47 -4.05 11.73
CA VAL A 71 0.38 -3.09 11.99
C VAL A 71 0.85 -2.04 13.00
N THR A 72 1.36 -2.48 14.14
CA THR A 72 1.83 -1.57 15.20
C THR A 72 3.02 -0.70 14.77
N LYS A 73 3.87 -1.22 13.88
CA LYS A 73 5.06 -0.51 13.39
C LYS A 73 4.75 0.54 12.32
N LEU A 74 3.75 0.28 11.47
CA LEU A 74 3.52 1.07 10.25
C LEU A 74 2.28 1.95 10.31
N LEU A 75 1.24 1.52 11.01
CA LEU A 75 -0.03 2.23 11.08
C LEU A 75 -0.09 3.05 12.37
N PRO A 76 -0.67 4.27 12.33
CA PRO A 76 -0.74 5.14 13.51
C PRO A 76 -1.75 4.63 14.54
N ALA A 77 -2.74 3.83 14.14
CA ALA A 77 -3.67 3.16 15.04
C ALA A 77 -4.09 1.79 14.48
N ARG A 78 -4.49 0.85 15.35
CA ARG A 78 -4.90 -0.51 14.93
C ARG A 78 -6.11 -0.55 14.00
N GLN A 79 -7.02 0.41 14.14
CA GLN A 79 -8.24 0.50 13.31
C GLN A 79 -8.10 1.50 12.16
N PHE A 80 -6.91 2.09 11.96
CA PHE A 80 -6.70 3.15 11.00
C PHE A 80 -5.60 2.81 10.02
N GLY A 81 -5.95 2.80 8.73
CA GLY A 81 -5.03 2.47 7.67
C GLY A 81 -4.98 0.99 7.31
N HIS A 82 -4.32 0.71 6.20
CA HIS A 82 -4.19 -0.63 5.67
C HIS A 82 -2.75 -0.90 5.22
N ILE A 83 -2.26 -2.06 5.60
CA ILE A 83 -1.07 -2.66 5.00
C ILE A 83 -1.50 -3.49 3.80
N VAL A 84 -0.78 -3.33 2.69
CA VAL A 84 -0.97 -4.09 1.46
C VAL A 84 0.11 -5.16 1.33
N LEU A 85 -0.34 -6.37 1.06
CA LEU A 85 0.46 -7.58 0.93
C LEU A 85 0.31 -8.17 -0.47
N THR A 86 1.40 -8.69 -1.02
CA THR A 86 1.37 -9.56 -2.21
C THR A 86 1.35 -11.01 -1.74
N THR A 87 0.26 -11.70 -1.98
CA THR A 87 0.08 -13.12 -1.63
C THR A 87 0.01 -13.98 -2.90
N SER A 88 0.02 -15.30 -2.77
CA SER A 88 -0.21 -16.21 -3.89
C SER A 88 -1.58 -16.03 -4.57
N ALA A 89 -2.57 -15.54 -3.82
CA ALA A 89 -3.92 -15.26 -4.31
C ALA A 89 -4.09 -13.82 -4.86
N GLY A 90 -2.99 -13.06 -4.98
CA GLY A 90 -2.98 -11.69 -5.49
C GLY A 90 -2.61 -10.63 -4.45
N VAL A 91 -2.67 -9.36 -4.85
CA VAL A 91 -2.44 -8.22 -3.97
C VAL A 91 -3.72 -7.93 -3.16
N MET A 92 -3.58 -7.81 -1.84
CA MET A 92 -4.71 -7.57 -0.93
C MET A 92 -4.27 -6.87 0.35
N ASP A 93 -5.24 -6.38 1.12
CA ASP A 93 -5.01 -5.80 2.44
C ASP A 93 -4.79 -6.87 3.51
N HIS A 94 -4.19 -6.47 4.62
CA HIS A 94 -3.89 -7.35 5.75
C HIS A 94 -5.15 -7.96 6.42
N ASN A 95 -6.30 -7.28 6.42
CA ASN A 95 -7.54 -7.83 6.99
C ASN A 95 -8.10 -8.95 6.10
N THR A 96 -8.12 -8.75 4.78
CA THR A 96 -8.48 -9.82 3.83
C THR A 96 -7.50 -10.99 3.89
N ALA A 97 -6.20 -10.72 3.98
CA ALA A 97 -5.18 -11.76 4.12
C ALA A 97 -5.39 -12.61 5.39
N ARG A 98 -5.74 -11.98 6.52
CA ARG A 98 -6.07 -12.66 7.78
C ARG A 98 -7.31 -13.52 7.65
N ARG A 99 -8.40 -13.01 7.04
CA ARG A 99 -9.64 -13.77 6.80
C ARG A 99 -9.38 -15.01 5.95
N LYS A 100 -8.61 -14.86 4.88
CA LYS A 100 -8.26 -15.96 3.96
C LYS A 100 -7.15 -16.87 4.47
N HIS A 101 -6.58 -16.59 5.65
CA HIS A 101 -5.44 -17.34 6.21
C HIS A 101 -4.27 -17.47 5.22
N VAL A 102 -3.96 -16.39 4.49
CA VAL A 102 -2.85 -16.36 3.54
C VAL A 102 -1.72 -15.46 4.04
N SER A 103 -0.49 -15.90 3.82
CA SER A 103 0.73 -15.14 4.05
C SER A 103 1.27 -14.58 2.73
N GLY A 104 2.25 -13.68 2.82
CA GLY A 104 2.79 -13.04 1.62
C GLY A 104 3.97 -12.12 1.89
N LYS A 105 4.26 -11.27 0.93
CA LYS A 105 5.28 -10.22 1.03
C LYS A 105 4.63 -8.87 1.27
N ILE A 106 5.23 -8.06 2.14
CA ILE A 106 4.77 -6.69 2.32
C ILE A 106 5.11 -5.85 1.10
N LEU A 107 4.10 -5.11 0.63
CA LEU A 107 4.24 -4.25 -0.53
C LEU A 107 4.31 -2.79 -0.11
N GLY A 108 3.42 -2.37 0.79
CA GLY A 108 3.33 -1.00 1.25
C GLY A 108 2.21 -0.81 2.25
N PHE A 109 1.93 0.44 2.58
CA PHE A 109 0.87 0.84 3.48
C PHE A 109 0.22 2.14 2.99
N PHE A 110 -1.00 2.39 3.43
CA PHE A 110 -1.65 3.68 3.27
C PHE A 110 -2.58 3.93 4.46
N TYR A 111 -2.74 5.20 4.81
CA TYR A 111 -3.65 5.69 5.84
C TYR A 111 -3.90 7.20 5.67
#